data_AF-A0A2D6F9P4-F1
#
_entry.id   AF-A0A2D6F9P4-F1
#
_cell.length_a   1.000
_cell.length_b   1.000
_cell.length_c   1.000
_cell.angle_alpha   90.00
_cell.angle_beta   90.00
_cell.angle_gamma   90.00
#
_symmetry.space_group_name_H-M   'P 1'
#
loop_
_entity.id
_entity.type
_entity.pdbx_description
1 polymer ?
#
loop_
_entity_poly.entity_id
_entity_poly.type
_entity_poly.pdbx_seq_one_letter_code
_entity_poly.pdbx_strand_id
1 'polypeptide(L)'
;MGLSGLGFLLPTIVLHVLYFNLLARGYAQGDLSLVYPVARGMGPMLVPVLAVIFLNETIASLAIVGIAAIIGGIYTISWWANSIKR
;
A
#
# COMPACT_ATOMS: atom_id res chain seq x y z
N MET A 1 -13.70 -28.42 -4.47
CA MET A 1 -13.05 -27.10 -4.62
C MET A 1 -13.83 -26.36 -5.70
N GLY A 2 -14.84 -25.59 -5.33
CA GLY A 2 -15.84 -25.05 -6.28
C GLY A 2 -15.28 -23.93 -7.17
N LEU A 3 -15.91 -23.71 -8.32
CA LEU A 3 -15.63 -22.60 -9.26
C LEU A 3 -15.49 -21.23 -8.60
N SER A 4 -16.05 -21.05 -7.40
CA SER A 4 -15.95 -19.86 -6.56
C SER A 4 -14.50 -19.44 -6.26
N GLY A 5 -13.56 -20.39 -6.10
CA GLY A 5 -12.16 -20.08 -5.81
C GLY A 5 -11.41 -19.47 -7.01
N LEU A 6 -11.73 -19.90 -8.23
CA LEU A 6 -11.15 -19.35 -9.46
C LEU A 6 -11.56 -17.88 -9.68
N GLY A 7 -12.77 -17.51 -9.24
CA GLY A 7 -13.27 -16.14 -9.31
C GLY A 7 -12.43 -15.13 -8.51
N PHE A 8 -11.80 -15.55 -7.41
CA PHE A 8 -10.91 -14.69 -6.62
C PHE A 8 -9.46 -14.70 -7.14
N LEU A 9 -9.03 -15.80 -7.75
CA LEU A 9 -7.65 -15.94 -8.24
C LEU A 9 -7.32 -14.94 -9.35
N LEU A 10 -8.21 -14.76 -10.33
CA LEU A 10 -8.00 -13.84 -11.44
C LEU A 10 -7.74 -12.39 -10.96
N PRO A 11 -8.62 -11.75 -10.16
CA PRO A 11 -8.37 -10.41 -9.65
C PRO A 11 -7.12 -10.32 -8.76
N THR A 12 -6.82 -11.34 -7.93
CA THR A 12 -5.59 -11.36 -7.12
C THR A 12 -4.33 -11.38 -8.00
N ILE A 13 -4.32 -12.17 -9.07
CA ILE A 13 -3.21 -12.25 -10.03
C ILE A 13 -3.04 -10.92 -10.74
N VAL A 14 -4.14 -10.32 -11.25
CA VAL A 14 -4.10 -9.02 -11.93
C VAL A 14 -3.55 -7.94 -11.00
N LEU A 15 -4.03 -7.87 -9.76
CA LEU A 15 -3.55 -6.90 -8.77
C LEU A 15 -2.06 -7.10 -8.45
N HIS A 16 -1.61 -8.34 -8.27
CA HIS A 16 -0.18 -8.61 -8.03
C HIS A 16 0.69 -8.22 -9.23
N VAL A 17 0.27 -8.56 -10.45
CA VAL A 17 1.02 -8.20 -11.66
C VAL A 17 1.08 -6.69 -11.83
N LEU A 18 -0.03 -5.97 -11.62
CA LEU A 18 -0.05 -4.50 -11.64
C LEU A 18 0.87 -3.91 -10.57
N TYR A 19 0.80 -4.41 -9.33
CA TYR A 19 1.67 -3.98 -8.24
C TYR A 19 3.15 -4.15 -8.59
N PHE A 20 3.55 -5.34 -9.04
CA PHE A 20 4.94 -5.60 -9.42
C PHE A 20 5.39 -4.79 -10.64
N ASN A 21 4.51 -4.53 -11.61
CA ASN A 21 4.85 -3.71 -12.77
C ASN A 21 5.02 -2.24 -12.39
N LEU A 22 4.11 -1.69 -11.57
CA LEU A 22 4.21 -0.34 -11.01
C LEU A 22 5.48 -0.21 -10.15
N LEU A 23 5.78 -1.23 -9.35
CA LEU A 23 6.99 -1.29 -8.53
C LEU A 23 8.26 -1.30 -9.38
N ALA A 24 8.31 -2.13 -10.42
CA ALA A 24 9.44 -2.20 -11.35
C ALA A 24 9.65 -0.88 -12.10
N ARG A 25 8.56 -0.23 -12.55
CA ARG A 25 8.62 1.10 -13.16
C ARG A 25 9.05 2.18 -12.17
N GLY A 26 8.56 2.10 -10.93
CA GLY A 26 8.96 2.97 -9.84
C GLY A 26 10.46 2.87 -9.55
N TYR A 27 11.00 1.67 -9.43
CA TYR A 27 12.44 1.45 -9.25
C TYR A 27 13.28 1.90 -10.45
N ALA A 28 12.75 1.80 -11.67
CA ALA A 28 13.48 2.19 -12.88
C ALA A 28 13.53 3.72 -13.11
N GLN A 29 12.54 4.47 -12.61
CA GLN A 29 12.38 5.90 -12.89
C GLN A 29 12.50 6.80 -11.63
N GLY A 30 12.41 6.23 -10.43
CA GLY A 30 12.43 6.95 -9.16
C GLY A 30 13.61 6.59 -8.27
N ASP A 31 13.99 7.51 -7.37
CA ASP A 31 15.03 7.26 -6.37
C ASP A 31 14.65 6.06 -5.50
N LEU A 32 15.57 5.10 -5.37
CA LEU A 32 15.36 3.89 -4.57
C LEU A 32 14.90 4.23 -3.14
N SER A 33 15.44 5.32 -2.60
CA SER A 33 15.15 5.86 -1.26
C SER A 33 13.72 6.36 -1.08
N LEU A 34 13.00 6.66 -2.17
CA LEU A 34 11.63 7.19 -2.16
C LEU A 34 10.61 6.11 -2.57
N VAL A 35 10.98 5.25 -3.52
CA VAL A 35 10.13 4.14 -3.99
C VAL A 35 9.96 3.08 -2.92
N TYR A 36 11.01 2.74 -2.18
CA TYR A 36 10.97 1.68 -1.17
C TYR A 36 10.02 1.98 0.01
N PRO A 37 10.05 3.17 0.63
CA PRO A 37 9.08 3.54 1.66
C PRO A 37 7.64 3.57 1.14
N VAL A 38 7.42 4.08 -0.08
CA VAL A 38 6.08 4.16 -0.69
C VAL A 38 5.53 2.77 -0.98
N ALA A 39 6.32 1.88 -1.58
CA ALA A 39 5.92 0.51 -1.87
C ALA A 39 5.54 -0.28 -0.60
N ARG A 40 6.34 -0.14 0.47
CA ARG A 40 6.05 -0.80 1.74
C ARG A 40 4.96 -0.11 2.56
N GLY A 41 4.73 1.19 2.38
CA GLY A 41 3.73 1.97 3.09
C GLY A 41 2.32 1.91 2.50
N MET A 42 2.20 1.69 1.18
CA MET A 42 0.90 1.62 0.49
C MET A 42 0.04 0.43 0.92
N GLY A 43 0.65 -0.74 1.17
CA GLY A 43 -0.09 -1.92 1.65
C GLY A 43 -0.81 -1.65 2.97
N PRO A 44 -0.10 -1.22 4.02
CA PRO A 44 -0.70 -0.87 5.31
C PRO A 44 -1.67 0.32 5.27
N MET A 45 -1.50 1.27 4.33
CA MET A 45 -2.46 2.36 4.13
C MET A 45 -3.75 1.91 3.45
N LEU A 46 -3.66 1.11 2.38
CA LEU A 46 -4.80 0.75 1.54
C LEU A 46 -5.67 -0.36 2.15
N VAL A 47 -5.07 -1.31 2.88
CA VAL A 47 -5.79 -2.44 3.49
C VAL A 47 -6.94 -1.98 4.40
N PRO A 48 -6.75 -1.11 5.41
CA PRO A 48 -7.84 -0.67 6.27
C PRO A 48 -8.86 0.20 5.53
N VAL A 49 -8.45 1.03 4.57
CA VAL A 49 -9.38 1.83 3.74
C VAL A 49 -10.29 0.92 2.92
N LEU A 50 -9.73 -0.09 2.28
CA LEU A 50 -10.49 -1.08 1.52
C LEU A 50 -11.36 -1.95 2.42
N ALA A 51 -10.89 -2.32 3.61
CA ALA A 51 -11.67 -3.07 4.59
C ALA A 51 -12.93 -2.32 5.03
N VAL A 52 -12.85 -1.01 5.26
CA VAL A 52 -14.03 -0.17 5.55
C VAL A 52 -15.01 -0.18 4.40
N ILE A 53 -14.51 0.06 3.19
CA ILE A 53 -15.36 0.24 2.00
C ILE A 53 -16.06 -1.07 1.61
N PHE A 54 -15.33 -2.19 1.63
CA PHE A 54 -15.84 -3.49 1.16
C PHE A 54 -16.52 -4.30 2.26
N LEU A 55 -16.03 -4.25 3.49
CA LEU A 55 -16.50 -5.10 4.58
C LEU A 55 -17.50 -4.37 5.49
N ASN A 56 -17.66 -3.04 5.32
CA ASN A 56 -18.50 -2.17 6.14
C ASN A 56 -18.22 -2.34 7.65
N GLU A 57 -16.99 -2.76 7.98
CA GLU A 57 -16.56 -2.96 9.36
C GLU A 57 -16.41 -1.61 10.05
N THR A 58 -17.02 -1.47 11.23
CA THR A 58 -16.81 -0.33 12.10
C THR A 58 -15.39 -0.40 12.65
N ILE A 59 -14.48 0.36 12.06
CA ILE A 59 -13.11 0.42 12.54
C ILE A 59 -13.12 0.94 13.99
N ALA A 60 -12.50 0.19 14.90
CA ALA A 60 -12.24 0.67 16.24
C ALA A 60 -11.42 1.97 16.18
N SER A 61 -11.73 2.94 17.05
CA SER A 61 -11.01 4.20 17.17
C SER A 61 -9.49 4.03 17.32
N LEU A 62 -9.05 2.92 17.92
CA LEU A 62 -7.64 2.57 18.07
C LEU A 62 -6.93 2.25 16.74
N ALA A 63 -7.64 1.65 15.78
CA ALA A 63 -7.09 1.37 14.45
C ALA A 63 -6.95 2.64 13.61
N ILE A 64 -7.79 3.66 13.83
CA ILE A 64 -7.61 4.99 13.22
C ILE A 64 -6.30 5.62 13.70
N VAL A 65 -5.96 5.50 14.98
CA VAL A 65 -4.68 5.96 15.52
C VAL A 65 -3.50 5.21 14.90
N GLY A 66 -3.63 3.89 14.72
CA GLY A 66 -2.62 3.08 14.03
C GLY A 66 -2.40 3.51 12.57
N ILE A 67 -3.48 3.78 11.84
CA ILE A 67 -3.42 4.29 10.46
C ILE A 67 -2.73 5.66 10.45
N ALA A 68 -3.13 6.59 11.33
CA ALA A 68 -2.52 7.91 11.44
C ALA A 68 -1.01 7.83 11.75
N ALA A 69 -0.60 6.90 12.63
CA ALA A 69 0.81 6.67 12.95
C ALA A 69 1.60 6.15 11.73
N ILE A 70 1.04 5.23 10.95
CA ILE A 70 1.65 4.73 9.70
C ILE A 70 1.79 5.86 8.67
N ILE A 71 0.74 6.66 8.48
CA ILE A 71 0.77 7.82 7.59
C ILE A 71 1.88 8.80 8.01
N GLY A 72 1.96 9.12 9.31
CA GLY A 72 3.00 9.98 9.86
C GLY A 72 4.41 9.43 9.64
N GLY A 73 4.61 8.13 9.83
CA GLY A 73 5.89 7.47 9.58
C GLY A 73 6.32 7.54 8.12
N ILE A 74 5.41 7.24 7.18
CA ILE A 74 5.67 7.33 5.74
C ILE A 74 6.00 8.76 5.34
N TYR A 75 5.25 9.74 5.84
CA TYR A 75 5.47 11.16 5.52
C TYR A 75 6.83 11.65 6.04
N THR A 76 7.23 11.23 7.24
CA THR A 76 8.54 11.56 7.83
C THR A 76 9.69 11.01 6.98
N ILE A 77 9.59 9.73 6.57
CA ILE A 77 10.59 9.10 5.71
C ILE A 77 10.63 9.75 4.33
N SER A 78 9.47 10.04 3.74
CA SER A 78 9.38 10.68 2.43
C SER A 78 9.92 12.12 2.44
N TRP A 79 9.68 12.86 3.52
CA TRP A 79 10.20 14.22 3.71
C TRP A 79 11.72 14.22 3.86
N TRP A 80 12.27 13.28 4.64
CA TRP A 80 13.71 13.08 4.80
C TRP A 80 14.40 12.66 3.50
N ALA A 81 13.81 11.74 2.73
CA ALA A 81 14.34 11.33 1.44
C ALA A 81 14.41 12.50 0.45
N ASN A 82 13.45 13.43 0.48
CA ASN A 82 13.45 14.61 -0.38
C ASN A 82 14.50 15.66 0.04
N SER A 83 14.92 15.70 1.32
CA SER A 83 15.94 16.66 1.78
C SER A 83 17.37 16.26 1.40
N ILE A 84 17.63 14.97 1.16
CA ILE A 84 18.95 14.45 0.77
C ILE A 84 19.27 14.74 -0.70
N LYS A 85 18.24 14.96 -1.53
CA LYS A 85 18.39 15.24 -2.96
C LYS A 85 18.64 16.71 -3.27
N ARG A 86 18.85 17.55 -2.25
CA ARG A 86 19.20 18.98 -2.36
C ARG A 86 20.67 19.21 -2.09
#